data_AF-A0AAX1KFH1-F1
#
_entry.id   AF-A0AAX1KFH1-F1
#
_cell.length_a   1.000
_cell.length_b   1.000
_cell.length_c   1.000
_cell.angle_alpha   90.00
_cell.angle_beta   90.00
_cell.angle_gamma   90.00
#
_symmetry.space_group_name_H-M   'P 1'
#
loop_
_entity.id
_entity.type
_entity.pdbx_description
1 polymer ?
#
loop_
_entity_poly.entity_id
_entity_poly.type
_entity_poly.pdbx_seq_one_letter_code
_entity_poly.pdbx_strand_id
1 'polypeptide(L)'
;MSKVKKMAHPSAGTLEQAERESHCASGNSRNKHITQGPSGQRKVADLLSHGRENAIPRRELERLTGLDGRTVRLMIERERREGVPILADNATGYYLPATEHERAACVRSMRHRAGEIMKSAQAIEQAER
;
A
#
# COMPACT_ATOMS: atom_id res chain seq x y z
N MET A 1 45.75 20.20 -48.13
CA MET A 1 46.34 19.24 -47.16
C MET A 1 45.20 18.88 -46.20
N SER A 2 44.67 17.66 -46.04
CA SER A 2 45.12 16.31 -46.33
C SER A 2 43.90 15.38 -46.54
N LYS A 3 44.18 14.19 -47.08
CA LYS A 3 43.31 13.19 -47.71
C LYS A 3 42.46 12.31 -46.76
N VAL A 4 41.25 11.94 -47.25
CA VAL A 4 40.69 10.55 -47.41
C VAL A 4 40.35 9.74 -46.14
N LYS A 5 39.11 9.19 -46.05
CA LYS A 5 38.80 7.77 -46.37
C LYS A 5 37.33 7.40 -46.11
N LYS A 6 36.67 6.92 -47.18
CA LYS A 6 35.38 6.21 -47.20
C LYS A 6 35.62 4.75 -46.85
N MET A 7 34.84 4.14 -45.96
CA MET A 7 34.64 2.69 -45.90
C MET A 7 33.22 2.38 -45.41
N ALA A 8 32.63 1.35 -46.02
CA ALA A 8 31.26 0.88 -45.90
C ALA A 8 31.18 -0.40 -45.02
N HIS A 9 30.04 -0.56 -44.31
CA HIS A 9 29.29 -1.74 -43.78
C HIS A 9 30.03 -3.04 -43.34
N PRO A 10 29.62 -3.73 -42.23
CA PRO A 10 28.38 -4.54 -42.23
C PRO A 10 27.61 -4.73 -40.89
N SER A 11 26.40 -5.29 -41.00
CA SER A 11 25.52 -5.79 -39.93
C SER A 11 26.17 -6.85 -39.02
N ALA A 12 25.86 -6.79 -37.72
CA ALA A 12 25.77 -7.96 -36.85
C ALA A 12 24.82 -7.62 -35.69
N GLY A 13 23.71 -8.34 -35.60
CA GLY A 13 22.77 -8.21 -34.51
C GLY A 13 23.35 -8.74 -33.20
N THR A 14 22.96 -8.13 -32.09
CA THR A 14 22.82 -8.82 -30.82
C THR A 14 21.69 -8.14 -30.07
N LEU A 15 20.58 -8.87 -30.01
CA LEU A 15 19.53 -8.68 -29.01
C LEU A 15 20.17 -9.04 -27.68
N GLU A 16 20.44 -8.06 -26.82
CA GLU A 16 20.61 -8.33 -25.40
C GLU A 16 19.65 -7.39 -24.68
N GLN A 17 18.40 -7.82 -24.63
CA GLN A 17 17.50 -7.41 -23.58
C GLN A 17 18.19 -7.82 -22.27
N ALA A 18 18.92 -6.89 -21.67
CA ALA A 18 19.17 -6.96 -20.25
C ALA A 18 17.79 -6.98 -19.61
N GLU A 19 17.38 -8.17 -19.18
CA GLU A 19 16.26 -8.38 -18.28
C GLU A 19 16.50 -7.43 -17.11
N ARG A 20 15.89 -6.25 -17.16
CA ARG A 20 15.67 -5.46 -15.96
C ARG A 20 14.73 -6.31 -15.15
N GLU A 21 15.31 -7.13 -14.29
CA GLU A 21 14.60 -7.70 -13.16
C GLU A 21 13.87 -6.52 -12.52
N SER A 22 12.56 -6.47 -12.77
CA SER A 22 11.63 -5.70 -11.98
C SER A 22 11.57 -6.40 -10.62
N HIS A 23 12.65 -6.30 -9.85
CA HIS A 23 12.63 -6.45 -8.42
C HIS A 23 11.87 -5.25 -7.87
N CYS A 24 10.55 -5.23 -8.07
CA CYS A 24 9.67 -4.64 -7.08
C CYS A 24 9.70 -5.56 -5.86
N ALA A 25 10.87 -5.60 -5.20
CA ALA A 25 11.00 -6.04 -3.84
C ALA A 25 10.06 -5.13 -3.07
N SER A 26 8.85 -5.64 -2.78
CA SER A 26 7.88 -4.97 -1.95
C SER A 26 8.56 -4.70 -0.63
N GLY A 27 9.06 -3.48 -0.48
CA GLY A 27 9.69 -2.98 0.72
C GLY A 27 8.64 -2.77 1.82
N ASN A 28 7.85 -3.79 2.12
CA ASN A 28 7.38 -3.98 3.48
C ASN A 28 8.66 -4.27 4.28
N SER A 29 9.36 -3.19 4.69
CA SER A 29 10.35 -3.30 5.75
C SER A 29 9.71 -4.17 6.81
N ARG A 30 10.36 -5.29 7.14
CA ARG A 30 10.04 -6.10 8.32
C ARG A 30 10.35 -5.26 9.54
N ASN A 31 9.68 -4.13 9.67
CA ASN A 31 9.69 -3.32 10.85
C ASN A 31 8.84 -4.12 11.83
N LYS A 32 9.50 -5.05 12.52
CA LYS A 32 9.05 -5.51 13.82
C LYS A 32 9.04 -4.25 14.69
N HIS A 33 7.97 -3.46 14.62
CA HIS A 33 7.69 -2.45 15.63
C HIS A 33 7.34 -3.22 16.90
N ILE A 34 8.39 -3.61 17.62
CA ILE A 34 8.38 -4.17 18.96
C ILE A 34 9.06 -3.13 19.85
N THR A 35 8.32 -2.08 20.21
CA THR A 35 8.60 -1.44 21.49
C THR A 35 7.86 -2.26 22.52
N GLN A 36 8.64 -3.04 23.27
CA GLN A 36 8.18 -4.05 24.21
C GLN A 36 7.55 -3.41 25.45
N GLY A 37 6.33 -3.82 25.77
CA GLY A 37 5.87 -3.98 27.15
C GLY A 37 5.65 -5.48 27.43
N PRO A 38 5.46 -5.91 28.69
CA PRO A 38 5.59 -7.31 29.12
C PRO A 38 4.60 -8.34 28.54
N SER A 39 3.74 -7.95 27.58
CA SER A 39 2.57 -8.73 27.17
C SER A 39 2.29 -8.61 25.66
N GLY A 40 3.20 -9.05 24.79
CA GLY A 40 2.95 -9.18 23.35
C GLY A 40 2.65 -7.87 22.59
N GLN A 41 2.68 -7.92 21.26
CA GLN A 41 2.28 -6.78 20.44
C GLN A 41 0.76 -6.61 20.56
N ARG A 42 0.27 -5.51 21.17
CA ARG A 42 -1.16 -5.18 21.16
C ARG A 42 -1.61 -4.89 19.72
N LYS A 43 -2.75 -5.45 19.32
CA LYS A 43 -3.33 -5.18 18.01
C LYS A 43 -4.05 -3.83 18.04
N VAL A 44 -4.07 -3.13 16.91
CA VAL A 44 -4.86 -1.89 16.77
C VAL A 44 -6.34 -2.20 16.93
N ALA A 45 -6.81 -3.35 16.45
CA ALA A 45 -8.20 -3.76 16.64
C ALA A 45 -8.64 -3.84 18.11
N ASP A 46 -7.73 -4.15 19.04
CA ASP A 46 -8.03 -4.21 20.47
C ASP A 46 -8.35 -2.81 21.06
N LEU A 47 -7.98 -1.75 20.34
CA LEU A 47 -8.24 -0.35 20.71
C LEU A 47 -9.53 0.20 20.08
N LEU A 48 -10.17 -0.56 19.18
CA LEU A 48 -11.30 -0.09 18.39
C LEU A 48 -12.62 -0.67 18.90
N SER A 49 -13.65 0.18 18.88
CA SER A 49 -15.03 -0.23 19.13
C SER A 49 -15.78 -0.51 17.83
N HIS A 50 -16.93 -1.19 17.93
CA HIS A 50 -17.76 -1.53 16.78
C HIS A 50 -18.67 -0.37 16.39
N GLY A 51 -18.95 -0.19 15.10
CA GLY A 51 -19.84 0.83 14.56
C GLY A 51 -19.13 2.14 14.23
N ARG A 52 -19.57 2.79 13.14
CA ARG A 52 -18.99 4.05 12.65
C ARG A 52 -19.06 5.18 13.68
N GLU A 53 -20.09 5.18 14.51
CA GLU A 53 -20.30 6.14 15.60
C GLU A 53 -19.18 6.13 16.65
N ASN A 54 -18.46 5.00 16.76
CA ASN A 54 -17.35 4.83 17.69
C ASN A 54 -15.98 4.96 17.02
N ALA A 55 -15.93 5.55 15.82
CA ALA A 55 -14.69 5.71 15.08
C ALA A 55 -13.70 6.62 15.79
N ILE A 56 -12.45 6.16 15.82
CA ILE A 56 -11.34 6.86 16.46
C ILE A 56 -10.47 7.53 15.40
N PRO A 57 -10.25 8.87 15.48
CA PRO A 57 -9.34 9.57 14.58
C PRO A 57 -7.91 9.05 14.69
N ARG A 58 -7.15 9.14 13.58
CA ARG A 58 -5.74 8.71 13.56
C ARG A 58 -4.91 9.33 14.68
N ARG A 59 -5.09 10.63 14.97
CA ARG A 59 -4.35 11.33 16.03
C ARG A 59 -4.55 10.71 17.41
N GLU A 60 -5.74 10.18 17.66
CA GLU A 60 -6.05 9.50 18.91
C GLU A 60 -5.42 8.10 18.96
N LEU A 61 -5.38 7.38 17.83
CA LEU A 61 -4.61 6.12 17.74
C LEU A 61 -3.11 6.35 17.96
N GLU A 62 -2.54 7.42 17.42
CA GLU A 62 -1.14 7.83 17.66
C GLU A 62 -0.91 8.05 19.16
N ARG A 63 -1.83 8.74 19.85
CA ARG A 63 -1.77 8.98 21.30
C ARG A 63 -1.88 7.68 22.12
N LEU A 64 -2.81 6.78 21.76
CA LEU A 64 -3.04 5.52 22.48
C LEU A 64 -1.91 4.51 22.31
N THR A 65 -1.28 4.50 21.13
CA THR A 65 -0.20 3.56 20.80
C THR A 65 1.20 4.11 21.10
N GLY A 66 1.36 5.43 21.18
CA GLY A 66 2.67 6.08 21.23
C GLY A 66 3.46 5.96 19.91
N LEU A 67 2.80 5.57 18.82
CA LEU A 67 3.40 5.35 17.52
C LEU A 67 3.05 6.50 16.57
N ASP A 68 3.94 6.75 15.61
CA ASP A 68 3.66 7.74 14.57
C ASP A 68 2.56 7.25 13.60
N GLY A 69 1.92 8.19 12.92
CA GLY A 69 0.80 7.89 12.04
C GLY A 69 1.12 7.03 10.82
N ARG A 70 2.38 6.91 10.40
CA ARG A 70 2.77 5.96 9.34
C ARG A 70 2.78 4.55 9.93
N THR A 71 3.38 4.36 11.10
CA THR A 71 3.42 3.07 11.79
C THR A 71 2.01 2.55 12.11
N VAL A 72 1.12 3.40 12.64
CA VAL A 72 -0.28 3.03 12.92
C VAL A 72 -0.98 2.52 11.64
N ARG A 73 -0.81 3.20 10.50
CA ARG A 73 -1.42 2.78 9.23
C ARG A 73 -0.86 1.45 8.72
N LEU A 74 0.44 1.21 8.89
CA LEU A 74 1.05 -0.06 8.51
C LEU A 74 0.53 -1.22 9.37
N MET A 75 0.33 -1.01 10.67
CA MET A 75 -0.28 -2.01 11.55
C MET A 75 -1.73 -2.32 11.16
N ILE A 76 -2.54 -1.28 10.92
CA ILE A 76 -3.93 -1.45 10.45
C ILE A 76 -3.99 -2.25 9.15
N GLU A 77 -3.14 -1.92 8.18
CA GLU A 77 -3.10 -2.61 6.90
C GLU A 77 -2.64 -4.06 7.04
N ARG A 78 -1.68 -4.33 7.93
CA ARG A 78 -1.28 -5.70 8.27
C ARG A 78 -2.46 -6.48 8.86
N GLU A 79 -3.15 -5.93 9.86
CA GLU A 79 -4.29 -6.60 10.49
C GLU A 79 -5.43 -6.86 9.50
N ARG A 80 -5.69 -5.92 8.57
CA ARG A 80 -6.62 -6.13 7.46
C ARG A 80 -6.25 -7.32 6.58
N ARG A 81 -4.96 -7.47 6.24
CA ARG A 81 -4.46 -8.61 5.46
C ARG A 81 -4.52 -9.92 6.22
N GLU A 82 -4.47 -9.86 7.55
CA GLU A 82 -4.71 -11.01 8.44
C GLU A 82 -6.20 -11.32 8.63
N GLY A 83 -7.09 -10.58 7.97
CA GLY A 83 -8.54 -10.81 7.98
C GLY A 83 -9.31 -10.01 9.04
N VAL A 84 -8.65 -9.13 9.80
CA VAL A 84 -9.32 -8.28 10.79
C VAL A 84 -10.00 -7.10 10.09
N PRO A 85 -11.33 -6.95 10.17
CA PRO A 85 -12.07 -5.98 9.37
C PRO A 85 -12.01 -4.56 9.96
N ILE A 86 -10.82 -3.96 10.05
CA ILE A 86 -10.71 -2.56 10.49
C ILE A 86 -11.21 -1.65 9.36
N LEU A 87 -12.30 -0.93 9.59
CA LEU A 87 -12.87 0.02 8.65
C LEU A 87 -12.20 1.39 8.75
N ALA A 88 -12.29 2.19 7.68
CA ALA A 88 -11.86 3.57 7.69
C ALA A 88 -12.91 4.44 7.00
N ASP A 89 -13.28 5.54 7.65
CA ASP A 89 -14.02 6.63 7.07
C ASP A 89 -13.12 7.88 7.03
N ASN A 90 -13.13 8.60 5.91
CA ASN A 90 -12.31 9.79 5.73
C ASN A 90 -12.70 10.93 6.69
N ALA A 91 -13.93 10.90 7.23
CA ALA A 91 -14.42 11.90 8.16
C ALA A 91 -14.14 11.54 9.63
N THR A 92 -14.47 10.32 10.06
CA THR A 92 -14.52 9.98 11.50
C THR A 92 -13.32 9.18 12.00
N GLY A 93 -12.65 8.41 11.13
CA GLY A 93 -11.48 7.62 11.50
C GLY A 93 -11.68 6.11 11.37
N TYR A 94 -11.14 5.34 12.31
CA TYR A 94 -11.06 3.88 12.25
C TYR A 94 -11.97 3.21 13.27
N TYR A 95 -12.60 2.10 12.89
CA TYR A 95 -13.56 1.35 13.72
C TYR A 95 -13.69 -0.11 13.25
N LEU A 96 -14.34 -0.96 14.04
CA LEU A 96 -14.74 -2.31 13.61
C LEU A 96 -16.20 -2.29 13.10
N PRO A 97 -16.59 -3.10 12.10
CA PRO A 97 -17.97 -3.15 11.63
C PRO A 97 -18.90 -3.60 12.76
N ALA A 98 -19.94 -2.83 13.06
CA ALA A 98 -21.07 -3.32 13.84
C ALA A 98 -22.00 -4.20 13.00
N THR A 99 -22.02 -4.02 11.68
CA THR A 99 -22.92 -4.74 10.77
C THR A 99 -22.23 -5.32 9.55
N GLU A 100 -22.81 -6.39 8.97
CA GLU A 100 -22.37 -6.92 7.69
C GLU A 100 -22.51 -5.88 6.56
N HIS A 101 -23.46 -4.96 6.67
CA HIS A 101 -23.62 -3.88 5.71
C HIS A 101 -22.39 -2.97 5.66
N GLU A 102 -21.87 -2.56 6.82
CA GLU A 102 -20.65 -1.74 6.91
C GLU A 102 -19.43 -2.46 6.35
N ARG A 103 -19.27 -3.74 6.72
CA ARG A 103 -18.20 -4.60 6.18
C ARG A 103 -18.29 -4.70 4.66
N ALA A 104 -19.47 -5.03 4.13
CA ALA A 104 -19.69 -5.18 2.71
C ALA A 104 -19.50 -3.86 1.95
N ALA A 105 -19.94 -2.73 2.52
CA ALA A 105 -19.73 -1.40 1.95
C ALA A 105 -18.24 -1.07 1.81
N CYS A 106 -17.44 -1.39 2.83
CA CYS A 106 -15.99 -1.19 2.77
C CYS A 106 -15.32 -2.05 1.71
N VAL A 107 -15.66 -3.35 1.65
CA VAL A 107 -15.11 -4.25 0.62
C VAL A 107 -15.46 -3.75 -0.79
N ARG A 108 -16.71 -3.31 -1.01
CA ARG A 108 -17.13 -2.69 -2.28
C ARG A 108 -16.30 -1.44 -2.60
N SER A 109 -16.12 -0.55 -1.63
CA SER A 109 -15.32 0.67 -1.79
C SER A 109 -13.86 0.37 -2.13
N MET A 110 -13.23 -0.59 -1.44
CA MET A 110 -11.86 -1.02 -1.73
C MET A 110 -11.70 -1.57 -3.15
N ARG A 111 -12.62 -2.45 -3.58
CA ARG A 111 -12.62 -3.01 -4.94
C ARG A 111 -12.82 -1.94 -6.01
N HIS A 112 -13.74 -1.01 -5.78
CA HIS A 112 -13.96 0.11 -6.69
C HIS A 112 -12.68 0.95 -6.83
N ARG A 113 -12.08 1.36 -5.72
CA ARG A 113 -10.83 2.13 -5.73
C ARG A 113 -9.69 1.38 -6.42
N ALA A 114 -9.57 0.07 -6.20
CA ALA A 114 -8.58 -0.74 -6.91
C ALA A 114 -8.78 -0.68 -8.43
N GLY A 115 -10.03 -0.76 -8.90
CA GLY A 115 -10.38 -0.59 -10.32
C GLY A 115 -9.97 0.78 -10.86
N GLU A 116 -10.24 1.87 -10.11
CA GLU A 116 -9.83 3.22 -10.52
C GLU A 116 -8.30 3.37 -10.59
N ILE A 117 -7.57 2.80 -9.64
CA ILE A 117 -6.09 2.78 -9.66
C ILE A 117 -5.57 2.08 -10.92
N MET A 118 -6.16 0.93 -11.28
CA MET A 118 -5.77 0.20 -12.49
C MET A 118 -6.04 0.99 -13.76
N LYS A 119 -7.20 1.67 -13.85
CA LYS A 119 -7.51 2.55 -14.99
C LYS A 119 -6.51 3.69 -15.12
N SER A 120 -6.13 4.34 -14.02
CA SER A 120 -5.12 5.40 -14.03
C SER A 120 -3.75 4.89 -14.48
N ALA A 121 -3.32 3.72 -13.98
CA ALA A 121 -2.07 3.10 -14.42
C ALA A 121 -2.06 2.83 -15.93
N GLN A 122 -3.15 2.24 -16.45
CA GLN A 122 -3.30 1.95 -17.87
C GLN A 122 -3.29 3.21 -18.74
N ALA A 123 -3.88 4.31 -18.27
CA ALA A 123 -3.83 5.60 -18.98
C ALA A 123 -2.41 6.17 -19.04
N ILE A 124 -1.63 6.04 -17.96
CA ILE A 124 -0.22 6.46 -17.91
C ILE A 124 0.62 5.63 -18.90
N GLU A 125 0.44 4.30 -18.92
CA GLU A 125 1.12 3.40 -19.86
C GLU A 125 0.83 3.72 -21.34
N GLN A 126 -0.37 4.22 -21.65
CA GLN A 126 -0.76 4.59 -23.01
C GLN A 126 -0.23 5.97 -23.45
N ALA A 127 0.08 6.86 -22.50
CA ALA A 127 0.58 8.20 -22.81
C ALA A 127 2.01 8.20 -23.41
N GLU A 128 2.73 7.09 -23.29
CA GLU A 128 4.10 6.91 -23.80
C GLU A 128 4.15 6.35 -25.25
N ARG A 129 3.00 6.18 -25.93
CA ARG A 129 2.91 5.73 -27.33
C ARG A 129 2.52 6.85 -28.28
#